data_AF-A0A2J7YZJ0-F1
#
_entry.id   AF-A0A2J7YZJ0-F1
#
_cell.length_a   1.000
_cell.length_b   1.000
_cell.length_c   1.000
_cell.angle_alpha   90.00
_cell.angle_beta   90.00
_cell.angle_gamma   90.00
#
_symmetry.space_group_name_H-M   'P 1'
#
loop_
_entity.id
_entity.type
_entity.pdbx_description
1 polymer ?
#
loop_
_entity_poly.entity_id
_entity_poly.type
_entity_poly.pdbx_seq_one_letter_code
_entity_poly.pdbx_strand_id
1 'polypeptide(L)'
;MKYWLLAAENKTSAYEISRESSPTVEGWDSSLSTITRLGVEEGDAVLLWRRGRAGGVVALGESTSTTPVESGTLNWSLARLMDRDDDGPTPHYVKVRLSFGKLSFAAPVSDQALRASGLDHVVKRSRSATEGRQLLAVDLTDEQWGELVQLVEEAQAPDGMPTAWSIPPGAVVKRSELHDAFGGSSRLTVGASGRTPNALLFLDHSATGELAPRWDGPVLVAPGQSQWMDSISHDNLSALAHRRRGVPLRVFVAQHSECLYLGEFAIEPESPVERWVDTGKRDISSTYSRRPNMVDTRLPLFRLRQLNGVTMPTDRRDPFRNASRISLRLHPAGEQSAATAIRELLTILEDEPATATSLGALDEAQLLATLVQRARRQADLDQLRAAVEDPESSEGDLQRLVERMTWIFGGEFLPGTVRRNLTLRDQLDLALLRPDGTLHGVELKKANIKRLVTGQRSHLIIGTEVNKAVGQAMNYLRELDEKRPQILVDLGIDCRRASMTVVVGHSGFVTADASPEEIDEAIRTFNSYLTRISVTTYDRLIENAQRTIDLTASDQ
;
A
#
# COMPACT_ATOMS: atom_id res chain seq x y z
N MET A 1 18.37 33.34 -0.35
CA MET A 1 17.73 32.14 -0.92
C MET A 1 16.80 31.57 0.13
N LYS A 2 15.55 31.23 -0.19
CA LYS A 2 14.64 30.58 0.76
C LYS A 2 14.60 29.09 0.51
N TYR A 3 14.21 28.34 1.54
CA TYR A 3 14.14 26.88 1.49
C TYR A 3 12.72 26.41 1.74
N TRP A 4 12.32 25.46 0.91
CA TRP A 4 10.98 24.95 0.89
C TRP A 4 10.96 23.42 0.95
N LEU A 5 9.97 22.89 1.64
CA LEU A 5 9.68 21.47 1.69
C LEU A 5 8.37 21.21 0.95
N LEU A 6 8.41 20.30 -0.03
CA LEU A 6 7.24 19.73 -0.66
C LEU A 6 7.04 18.30 -0.16
N ALA A 7 5.86 17.98 0.38
CA ALA A 7 5.51 16.60 0.70
C ALA A 7 5.00 15.87 -0.54
N ALA A 8 5.61 14.73 -0.85
CA ALA A 8 5.23 13.86 -1.94
C ALA A 8 3.82 13.28 -1.74
N GLU A 9 3.14 13.01 -2.85
CA GLU A 9 1.81 12.40 -2.85
C GLU A 9 1.89 10.92 -2.44
N ASN A 10 1.08 10.53 -1.45
CA ASN A 10 1.14 9.21 -0.84
C ASN A 10 0.29 8.15 -1.58
N LYS A 11 -0.67 8.57 -2.42
CA LYS A 11 -1.62 7.67 -3.09
C LYS A 11 -1.53 7.74 -4.62
N THR A 12 -1.52 6.58 -5.27
CA THR A 12 -1.90 6.40 -6.68
C THR A 12 -3.42 6.54 -6.89
N SER A 13 -4.07 7.40 -6.10
CA SER A 13 -5.49 7.70 -6.26
C SER A 13 -5.64 8.54 -7.54
N ALA A 14 -5.96 7.86 -8.64
CA ALA A 14 -6.41 8.48 -9.88
C ALA A 14 -7.54 9.49 -9.63
N TYR A 15 -8.28 9.34 -8.52
CA TYR A 15 -9.35 10.22 -8.08
C TYR A 15 -8.87 11.61 -7.64
N GLU A 16 -7.65 11.75 -7.09
CA GLU A 16 -7.10 13.06 -6.70
C GLU A 16 -6.33 13.72 -7.84
N ILE A 17 -5.62 12.93 -8.66
CA ILE A 17 -4.88 13.43 -9.83
C ILE A 17 -5.82 13.83 -10.99
N SER A 18 -6.98 13.18 -11.13
CA SER A 18 -8.01 13.52 -12.15
C SER A 18 -8.80 14.81 -11.89
N ARG A 19 -8.63 15.46 -10.73
CA ARG A 19 -9.34 16.72 -10.42
C ARG A 19 -8.61 17.97 -10.93
N GLU A 20 -7.28 17.96 -11.04
CA GLU A 20 -6.51 19.16 -11.44
C GLU A 20 -5.97 19.08 -12.87
N SER A 21 -5.63 17.89 -13.34
CA SER A 21 -5.35 17.62 -14.76
C SER A 21 -6.61 17.15 -15.45
N SER A 22 -6.74 17.42 -16.75
CA SER A 22 -7.81 16.82 -17.55
C SER A 22 -7.84 15.32 -17.25
N PRO A 23 -9.02 14.71 -17.02
CA PRO A 23 -9.10 13.27 -16.92
C PRO A 23 -8.64 12.64 -18.23
N THR A 24 -8.61 13.38 -19.33
CA THR A 24 -8.06 12.95 -20.61
C THR A 24 -6.53 13.00 -20.60
N VAL A 25 -5.97 12.02 -21.26
CA VAL A 25 -4.55 11.94 -21.61
C VAL A 25 -3.97 13.26 -22.13
N GLU A 26 -4.69 13.99 -23.01
CA GLU A 26 -4.15 15.20 -23.65
C GLU A 26 -4.00 16.39 -22.71
N GLY A 27 -4.66 16.39 -21.55
CA GLY A 27 -4.56 17.48 -20.56
C GLY A 27 -3.92 17.06 -19.25
N TRP A 28 -3.17 15.96 -19.23
CA TRP A 28 -2.36 15.57 -18.09
C TRP A 28 -1.11 16.45 -17.98
N ASP A 29 -0.96 17.17 -16.86
CA ASP A 29 0.20 18.00 -16.57
C ASP A 29 1.25 17.14 -15.85
N SER A 30 2.41 16.91 -16.48
CA SER A 30 3.55 16.21 -15.89
C SER A 30 4.47 17.10 -15.07
N SER A 31 4.33 18.42 -15.19
CA SER A 31 5.18 19.35 -14.47
C SER A 31 4.91 19.20 -12.98
N LEU A 32 5.98 19.08 -12.19
CA LEU A 32 5.87 19.18 -10.75
C LEU A 32 5.54 20.62 -10.43
N SER A 33 4.28 20.88 -10.09
CA SER A 33 3.83 22.20 -9.70
C SER A 33 2.96 22.14 -8.46
N THR A 34 2.90 23.24 -7.74
CA THR A 34 2.10 23.37 -6.53
C THR A 34 1.51 24.78 -6.46
N ILE A 35 0.36 24.93 -5.83
CA ILE A 35 -0.29 26.24 -5.63
C ILE A 35 -0.09 26.65 -4.18
N THR A 36 0.42 27.86 -3.95
CA THR A 36 0.70 28.36 -2.61
C THR A 36 0.38 29.86 -2.48
N ARG A 37 0.18 30.31 -1.23
CA ARG A 37 0.11 31.74 -0.87
C ARG A 37 1.48 32.29 -0.43
N LEU A 38 2.48 31.41 -0.34
CA LEU A 38 3.82 31.76 0.15
C LEU A 38 4.56 32.57 -0.92
N GLY A 39 5.36 33.54 -0.49
CA GLY A 39 6.23 34.35 -1.34
C GLY A 39 7.45 33.57 -1.81
N VAL A 40 7.21 32.54 -2.62
CA VAL A 40 8.22 31.74 -3.33
C VAL A 40 8.74 32.55 -4.50
N GLU A 41 10.04 32.55 -4.69
CA GLU A 41 10.71 33.22 -5.80
C GLU A 41 11.40 32.18 -6.70
N GLU A 42 11.57 32.53 -7.98
CA GLU A 42 12.35 31.71 -8.91
C GLU A 42 13.79 31.55 -8.40
N GLY A 43 14.30 30.32 -8.42
CA GLY A 43 15.61 29.94 -7.87
C GLY A 43 15.60 29.56 -6.39
N ASP A 44 14.47 29.68 -5.68
CA ASP A 44 14.40 29.18 -4.30
C ASP A 44 14.58 27.66 -4.24
N ALA A 45 15.30 27.17 -3.23
CA ALA A 45 15.56 25.75 -3.05
C ALA A 45 14.34 24.98 -2.56
N VAL A 46 14.13 23.80 -3.11
CA VAL A 46 13.03 22.91 -2.75
C VAL A 46 13.53 21.50 -2.52
N LEU A 47 13.16 20.92 -1.39
CA LEU A 47 13.37 19.51 -1.11
C LEU A 47 12.04 18.75 -1.22
N LEU A 48 12.10 17.51 -1.73
CA LEU A 48 10.96 16.61 -1.81
C LEU A 48 11.01 15.60 -0.66
N TRP A 49 9.95 15.57 0.13
CA TRP A 49 9.80 14.66 1.27
C TRP A 49 8.82 13.53 0.95
N ARG A 50 9.29 12.28 0.90
CA ARG A 50 8.40 11.11 0.85
C ARG A 50 7.86 10.80 2.25
N ARG A 51 6.55 10.57 2.38
CA ARG A 51 5.92 10.19 3.66
C ARG A 51 5.83 8.66 3.83
N GLY A 52 5.58 8.20 5.06
CA GLY A 52 5.31 6.80 5.40
C GLY A 52 6.50 6.04 6.01
N ARG A 53 6.37 4.71 6.17
CA ARG A 53 7.37 3.80 6.80
C ARG A 53 8.73 3.73 6.07
N ALA A 54 8.87 4.42 4.95
CA ALA A 54 10.05 4.52 4.09
C ALA A 54 10.28 5.99 3.65
N GLY A 55 9.81 6.92 4.48
CA GLY A 55 9.84 8.34 4.22
C GLY A 55 11.20 8.98 4.50
N GLY A 56 11.39 10.17 3.96
CA GLY A 56 12.64 10.92 4.04
C GLY A 56 12.79 11.88 2.85
N VAL A 57 13.93 12.56 2.80
CA VAL A 57 14.26 13.45 1.67
C VAL A 57 14.69 12.59 0.47
N VAL A 58 13.99 12.72 -0.65
CA VAL A 58 14.17 11.87 -1.84
C VAL A 58 14.56 12.66 -3.09
N ALA A 59 14.51 13.99 -3.05
CA ALA A 59 15.00 14.84 -4.12
C ALA A 59 15.32 16.24 -3.62
N LEU A 60 16.28 16.89 -4.29
CA LEU A 60 16.62 18.31 -4.12
C LEU A 60 16.50 19.03 -5.47
N GLY A 61 16.02 20.26 -5.42
CA GLY A 61 15.61 21.02 -6.58
C GLY A 61 15.40 22.49 -6.28
N GLU A 62 14.73 23.16 -7.20
CA GLU A 62 14.47 24.59 -7.17
C GLU A 62 13.11 24.95 -7.78
N SER A 63 12.60 26.13 -7.44
CA SER A 63 11.50 26.77 -8.16
C SER A 63 12.01 27.31 -9.48
N THR A 64 11.35 26.96 -10.58
CA THR A 64 11.74 27.42 -11.93
C THR A 64 10.84 28.52 -12.48
N SER A 65 9.64 28.68 -11.94
CA SER A 65 8.74 29.76 -12.36
C SER A 65 7.57 29.90 -11.38
N THR A 66 7.09 31.13 -11.21
CA THR A 66 5.90 31.44 -10.41
C THR A 66 4.89 32.19 -11.26
N THR A 67 3.68 31.67 -11.39
CA THR A 67 2.60 32.34 -12.13
C THR A 67 1.43 32.66 -11.20
N PRO A 68 0.91 33.90 -11.20
CA PRO A 68 -0.30 34.23 -10.44
C PRO A 68 -1.48 33.35 -10.88
N VAL A 69 -2.28 32.89 -9.92
CA VAL A 69 -3.50 32.13 -10.19
C VAL A 69 -4.69 33.03 -9.88
N GLU A 70 -5.52 33.31 -10.88
CA GLU A 70 -6.75 34.06 -10.70
C GLU A 70 -7.78 33.23 -9.93
N SER A 71 -8.39 33.81 -8.89
CA SER A 71 -9.29 33.10 -7.95
C SER A 71 -10.45 32.35 -8.62
N GLY A 72 -10.88 32.75 -9.83
CA GLY A 72 -11.94 32.09 -10.60
C GLY A 72 -11.53 30.82 -11.35
N THR A 73 -10.23 30.49 -11.38
CA THR A 73 -9.68 29.34 -12.14
C THR A 73 -9.37 28.12 -11.26
N LEU A 74 -9.51 28.26 -9.94
CA LEU A 74 -9.24 27.17 -8.98
C LEU A 74 -10.41 26.17 -8.98
N ASN A 75 -10.09 24.87 -9.04
CA ASN A 75 -11.07 23.80 -8.89
C ASN A 75 -11.83 23.94 -7.55
N TRP A 76 -13.14 23.70 -7.53
CA TRP A 76 -14.02 23.75 -6.36
C TRP A 76 -13.50 23.04 -5.09
N SER A 77 -12.70 21.99 -5.26
CA SER A 77 -12.11 21.23 -4.14
C SER A 77 -10.84 21.88 -3.57
N LEU A 78 -10.04 22.55 -4.41
CA LEU A 78 -8.98 23.47 -3.97
C LEU A 78 -9.59 24.70 -3.30
N ALA A 79 -10.62 25.30 -3.92
CA ALA A 79 -11.36 26.42 -3.35
C ALA A 79 -11.85 26.09 -1.93
N ARG A 80 -12.53 24.94 -1.70
CA ARG A 80 -13.00 24.53 -0.37
C ARG A 80 -11.91 24.25 0.67
N LEU A 81 -10.76 23.70 0.27
CA LEU A 81 -9.65 23.45 1.19
C LEU A 81 -8.99 24.76 1.63
N MET A 82 -9.17 25.81 0.82
CA MET A 82 -8.57 27.13 0.96
C MET A 82 -9.54 28.21 1.48
N ASP A 83 -10.83 27.89 1.60
CA ASP A 83 -11.93 28.75 2.08
C ASP A 83 -12.16 28.65 3.61
N ARG A 84 -11.21 28.05 4.33
CA ARG A 84 -11.22 28.07 5.80
C ARG A 84 -10.40 29.27 6.27
N ASP A 85 -11.14 30.26 6.79
CA ASP A 85 -10.69 31.45 7.50
C ASP A 85 -9.83 32.44 6.71
N ASP A 86 -10.46 33.50 6.19
CA ASP A 86 -10.03 34.90 6.46
C ASP A 86 -11.03 35.90 5.84
N ASP A 87 -11.61 36.78 6.67
CA ASP A 87 -12.35 37.99 6.26
C ASP A 87 -11.38 39.10 5.74
N GLY A 88 -10.37 38.70 4.96
CA GLY A 88 -9.29 39.54 4.44
C GLY A 88 -9.36 39.79 2.93
N PRO A 89 -8.55 40.72 2.38
CA PRO A 89 -8.45 40.92 0.94
C PRO A 89 -8.07 39.61 0.25
N THR A 90 -8.64 39.39 -0.94
CA THR A 90 -8.57 38.13 -1.69
C THR A 90 -7.14 37.59 -1.75
N PRO A 91 -6.85 36.37 -1.24
CA PRO A 91 -5.48 35.87 -1.20
C PRO A 91 -4.91 35.72 -2.61
N HIS A 92 -3.75 36.34 -2.86
CA HIS A 92 -2.98 36.15 -4.09
C HIS A 92 -2.31 34.77 -4.05
N TYR A 93 -2.79 33.84 -4.89
CA TYR A 93 -2.16 32.54 -5.06
C TYR A 93 -1.16 32.57 -6.20
N VAL A 94 -0.10 31.78 -6.07
CA VAL A 94 0.88 31.53 -7.12
C VAL A 94 1.00 30.04 -7.39
N LYS A 95 0.99 29.65 -8.67
CA LYS A 95 1.39 28.33 -9.14
C LYS A 95 2.90 28.35 -9.31
N VAL A 96 3.57 27.50 -8.57
CA VAL A 96 5.03 27.36 -8.58
C VAL A 96 5.37 26.10 -9.36
N ARG A 97 6.19 26.21 -10.40
CA ARG A 97 6.78 25.06 -11.10
C ARG A 97 8.11 24.72 -10.43
N LEU A 98 8.37 23.43 -10.27
CA LEU A 98 9.50 22.88 -9.55
C LEU A 98 10.32 21.96 -10.45
N SER A 99 11.63 22.07 -10.37
CA SER A 99 12.58 21.18 -11.02
C SER A 99 13.46 20.53 -9.98
N PHE A 100 13.55 19.21 -10.00
CA PHE A 100 14.49 18.47 -9.15
C PHE A 100 15.68 18.03 -9.98
N GLY A 101 16.83 18.62 -9.68
CA GLY A 101 18.11 18.29 -10.31
C GLY A 101 18.73 17.02 -9.73
N LYS A 102 18.54 16.76 -8.43
CA LYS A 102 19.04 15.55 -7.75
C LYS A 102 17.88 14.67 -7.32
N LEU A 103 17.89 13.41 -7.76
CA LEU A 103 16.89 12.41 -7.43
C LEU A 103 17.57 11.25 -6.68
N SER A 104 17.13 10.97 -5.47
CA SER A 104 17.58 9.87 -4.62
C SER A 104 16.39 9.04 -4.15
N PHE A 105 15.51 8.65 -5.09
CA PHE A 105 14.24 7.99 -4.77
C PHE A 105 14.42 6.65 -4.04
N ALA A 106 15.45 5.89 -4.37
CA ALA A 106 15.74 4.61 -3.73
C ALA A 106 16.50 4.73 -2.40
N ALA A 107 17.19 5.86 -2.18
CA ALA A 107 18.00 6.12 -1.00
C ALA A 107 17.53 7.41 -0.31
N PRO A 108 16.36 7.39 0.35
CA PRO A 108 15.89 8.55 1.09
C PRO A 108 16.83 8.89 2.24
N VAL A 109 17.13 10.17 2.47
CA VAL A 109 17.74 10.61 3.73
C VAL A 109 16.71 10.48 4.83
N SER A 110 16.94 9.54 5.75
CA SER A 110 15.99 9.17 6.81
C SER A 110 15.87 10.23 7.90
N ASP A 111 14.76 10.20 8.65
CA ASP A 111 14.59 11.01 9.87
C ASP A 111 15.79 10.88 10.82
N GLN A 112 16.36 9.68 10.94
CA GLN A 112 17.49 9.41 11.82
C GLN A 112 18.77 10.10 11.34
N ALA A 113 19.06 10.03 10.03
CA ALA A 113 20.24 10.67 9.43
C ALA A 113 20.16 12.20 9.53
N LEU A 114 18.97 12.77 9.29
CA LEU A 114 18.74 14.21 9.43
C LEU A 114 18.94 14.68 10.88
N ARG A 115 18.40 13.94 11.85
CA ARG A 115 18.58 14.26 13.28
C ARG A 115 20.03 14.17 13.73
N ALA A 116 20.74 13.13 13.28
CA ALA A 116 22.16 12.95 13.59
C ALA A 116 23.02 14.12 13.06
N SER A 117 22.56 14.77 11.99
CA SER A 117 23.22 15.91 11.37
C SER A 117 22.65 17.26 11.81
N GLY A 118 21.88 17.31 12.91
CA GLY A 118 21.34 18.58 13.44
C GLY A 118 20.14 19.18 12.69
N LEU A 119 19.60 18.50 11.68
CA LEU A 119 18.50 18.97 10.83
C LEU A 119 17.11 18.55 11.34
N ASP A 120 16.91 18.45 12.66
CA ASP A 120 15.65 17.98 13.27
C ASP A 120 14.44 18.89 12.93
N HIS A 121 14.69 20.17 12.66
CA HIS A 121 13.64 21.11 12.26
C HIS A 121 13.01 20.72 10.90
N VAL A 122 13.78 20.14 9.97
CA VAL A 122 13.27 19.61 8.69
C VAL A 122 12.29 18.47 8.96
N VAL A 123 12.64 17.56 9.86
CA VAL A 123 11.80 16.41 10.26
C VAL A 123 10.53 16.88 10.97
N LYS A 124 10.64 17.85 11.87
CA LYS A 124 9.47 18.46 12.54
C LYS A 124 8.53 19.09 11.52
N ARG A 125 9.08 19.84 10.56
CA ARG A 125 8.30 20.53 9.53
C ARG A 125 7.61 19.55 8.58
N SER A 126 8.28 18.46 8.19
CA SER A 126 7.72 17.44 7.31
C SER A 126 6.50 16.74 7.91
N ARG A 127 6.45 16.58 9.24
CA ARG A 127 5.29 16.00 9.96
C ARG A 127 4.06 16.89 9.88
N SER A 128 4.23 18.21 9.81
CA SER A 128 3.15 19.18 9.67
C SER A 128 2.64 19.32 8.23
N ALA A 129 3.33 18.75 7.24
CA ALA A 129 2.88 18.80 5.85
C ALA A 129 1.59 17.98 5.68
N THR A 130 0.64 18.51 4.92
CA THR A 130 -0.52 17.76 4.41
C THR A 130 -0.18 17.13 3.04
N GLU A 131 -0.91 16.09 2.61
CA GLU A 131 -0.61 15.39 1.35
C GLU A 131 -0.72 16.34 0.14
N GLY A 132 0.29 16.32 -0.74
CA GLY A 132 0.22 16.74 -2.15
C GLY A 132 0.03 18.23 -2.48
N ARG A 133 -0.18 19.14 -1.52
CA ARG A 133 -0.63 20.51 -1.88
C ARG A 133 -0.03 21.67 -1.10
N GLN A 134 0.88 21.43 -0.17
CA GLN A 134 1.50 22.51 0.58
C GLN A 134 3.01 22.46 0.48
N LEU A 135 3.54 23.48 -0.18
CA LEU A 135 4.89 23.93 0.04
C LEU A 135 4.97 24.50 1.45
N LEU A 136 5.98 24.09 2.23
CA LEU A 136 6.21 24.60 3.57
C LEU A 136 7.54 25.33 3.62
N ALA A 137 7.56 26.55 4.18
CA ALA A 137 8.82 27.20 4.52
C ALA A 137 9.59 26.34 5.52
N VAL A 138 10.90 26.19 5.28
CA VAL A 138 11.85 25.56 6.19
C VAL A 138 12.91 26.58 6.54
N ASP A 139 13.19 26.74 7.82
CA ASP A 139 14.22 27.65 8.31
C ASP A 139 15.57 26.93 8.27
N LEU A 140 16.30 27.09 7.16
CA LEU A 140 17.62 26.52 6.89
C LEU A 140 18.60 27.64 6.59
N THR A 141 19.85 27.50 7.04
CA THR A 141 20.96 28.32 6.57
C THR A 141 21.59 27.72 5.29
N ASP A 142 22.36 28.52 4.55
CA ASP A 142 23.13 28.01 3.39
C ASP A 142 24.09 26.87 3.77
N GLU A 143 24.67 26.94 4.97
CA GLU A 143 25.53 25.87 5.52
C GLU A 143 24.75 24.57 5.76
N GLN A 144 23.59 24.66 6.42
CA GLN A 144 22.72 23.50 6.65
C GLN A 144 22.15 22.91 5.35
N TRP A 145 21.89 23.74 4.35
CA TRP A 145 21.53 23.26 3.01
C TRP A 145 22.69 22.50 2.37
N GLY A 146 23.93 22.99 2.50
CA GLY A 146 25.14 22.30 2.07
C GLY A 146 25.30 20.92 2.73
N GLU A 147 25.08 20.84 4.05
CA GLU A 147 25.07 19.57 4.79
C GLU A 147 23.98 18.61 4.26
N LEU A 148 22.77 19.12 4.01
CA LEU A 148 21.69 18.32 3.44
C LEU A 148 22.03 17.78 2.04
N VAL A 149 22.64 18.60 1.18
CA VAL A 149 23.12 18.18 -0.14
C VAL A 149 24.11 17.03 0.01
N GLN A 150 25.10 17.17 0.91
CA GLN A 150 26.08 16.11 1.15
C GLN A 150 25.43 14.82 1.68
N LEU A 151 24.48 14.92 2.61
CA LEU A 151 23.73 13.75 3.11
C LEU A 151 22.95 13.03 2.00
N VAL A 152 22.36 13.77 1.06
CA VAL A 152 21.65 13.19 -0.10
C VAL A 152 22.62 12.50 -1.06
N GLU A 153 23.86 12.95 -1.16
CA GLU A 153 24.90 12.33 -1.98
C GLU A 153 25.49 11.06 -1.36
N GLU A 154 25.62 11.05 -0.03
CA GLU A 154 26.15 9.93 0.73
C GLU A 154 25.08 8.92 1.16
N ALA A 155 23.80 9.23 0.92
CA ALA A 155 22.67 8.39 1.29
C ALA A 155 22.77 7.00 0.67
N GLN A 156 22.81 5.99 1.54
CA GLN A 156 22.80 4.59 1.14
C GLN A 156 21.36 4.08 1.03
N ALA A 157 21.13 3.16 0.08
CA ALA A 157 19.85 2.49 -0.03
C ALA A 157 19.58 1.70 1.27
N PRO A 158 18.38 1.80 1.88
CA PRO A 158 18.09 1.08 3.10
C PRO A 158 18.08 -0.44 2.86
N ASP A 159 18.70 -1.20 3.76
CA ASP A 159 18.69 -2.67 3.71
C ASP A 159 17.39 -3.30 4.26
N GLY A 160 16.59 -2.50 4.97
CA GLY A 160 15.34 -2.91 5.59
C GLY A 160 14.09 -2.67 4.73
N MET A 161 13.11 -3.56 4.84
CA MET A 161 11.77 -3.36 4.26
C MET A 161 11.09 -2.12 4.88
N PRO A 162 10.27 -1.36 4.12
CA PRO A 162 9.78 -1.67 2.77
C PRO A 162 10.60 -1.06 1.62
N THR A 163 11.74 -0.44 1.90
CA THR A 163 12.61 0.21 0.88
C THR A 163 13.74 -0.68 0.36
N ALA A 164 14.03 -1.78 1.04
CA ALA A 164 15.03 -2.75 0.64
C ALA A 164 14.93 -3.11 -0.85
N TRP A 165 16.06 -3.02 -1.53
CA TRP A 165 16.19 -3.42 -2.92
C TRP A 165 17.52 -4.15 -3.13
N SER A 166 17.44 -5.46 -3.31
CA SER A 166 18.60 -6.36 -3.35
C SER A 166 18.99 -6.81 -4.76
N ILE A 167 18.33 -6.31 -5.82
CA ILE A 167 18.64 -6.69 -7.20
C ILE A 167 19.66 -5.69 -7.76
N PRO A 168 20.93 -6.09 -8.02
CA PRO A 168 21.89 -5.22 -8.69
C PRO A 168 21.52 -5.06 -10.17
N PRO A 169 21.76 -3.88 -10.77
CA PRO A 169 21.62 -3.71 -12.22
C PRO A 169 22.45 -4.73 -13.01
N GLY A 170 21.87 -5.29 -14.06
CA GLY A 170 22.45 -6.35 -14.87
C GLY A 170 22.18 -7.77 -14.37
N ALA A 171 21.53 -7.94 -13.20
CA ALA A 171 21.10 -9.25 -12.74
C ALA A 171 19.77 -9.68 -13.37
N VAL A 172 19.63 -10.99 -13.57
CA VAL A 172 18.40 -11.64 -14.03
C VAL A 172 17.70 -12.29 -12.85
N VAL A 173 16.40 -12.01 -12.72
CA VAL A 173 15.51 -12.62 -11.74
C VAL A 173 14.32 -13.25 -12.42
N LYS A 174 13.70 -14.25 -11.79
CA LYS A 174 12.40 -14.75 -12.25
C LYS A 174 11.32 -13.72 -11.94
N ARG A 175 10.45 -13.45 -12.91
CA ARG A 175 9.32 -12.52 -12.76
C ARG A 175 8.41 -12.92 -11.59
N SER A 176 8.16 -14.22 -11.41
CA SER A 176 7.39 -14.73 -10.27
C SER A 176 8.04 -14.36 -8.94
N GLU A 177 9.35 -14.58 -8.80
CA GLU A 177 10.08 -14.29 -7.55
C GLU A 177 10.13 -12.78 -7.25
N LEU A 178 10.19 -11.95 -8.28
CA LEU A 178 10.10 -10.49 -8.15
C LEU A 178 8.74 -10.09 -7.58
N HIS A 179 7.64 -10.65 -8.08
CA HIS A 179 6.31 -10.38 -7.54
C HIS A 179 6.05 -11.05 -6.19
N ASP A 180 6.67 -12.19 -5.90
CA ASP A 180 6.60 -12.81 -4.58
C ASP A 180 7.32 -11.94 -3.53
N ALA A 181 8.46 -11.33 -3.88
CA ALA A 181 9.22 -10.45 -3.00
C ALA A 181 8.55 -9.08 -2.83
N PHE A 182 8.21 -8.41 -3.95
CA PHE A 182 7.79 -7.02 -3.97
C PHE A 182 6.29 -6.82 -4.23
N GLY A 183 5.51 -7.85 -4.53
CA GLY A 183 4.08 -7.73 -4.84
C GLY A 183 3.81 -7.09 -6.22
N GLY A 184 2.55 -6.72 -6.44
CA GLY A 184 2.08 -6.16 -7.71
C GLY A 184 1.62 -7.23 -8.72
N SER A 185 1.31 -6.83 -9.94
CA SER A 185 0.78 -7.73 -10.97
C SER A 185 1.88 -8.26 -11.89
N SER A 186 1.93 -9.58 -12.06
CA SER A 186 2.85 -10.27 -12.98
C SER A 186 2.48 -10.16 -14.45
N ARG A 187 1.34 -9.56 -14.78
CA ARG A 187 0.83 -9.47 -16.16
C ARG A 187 0.98 -8.08 -16.77
N LEU A 188 1.25 -7.06 -15.96
CA LEU A 188 1.28 -5.68 -16.44
C LEU A 188 2.66 -5.32 -17.01
N THR A 189 2.68 -4.53 -18.07
CA THR A 189 3.90 -3.90 -18.59
C THR A 189 4.44 -2.90 -17.57
N VAL A 190 3.56 -2.14 -16.91
CA VAL A 190 3.94 -1.19 -15.86
C VAL A 190 2.96 -1.23 -14.70
N GLY A 191 3.44 -1.01 -13.48
CA GLY A 191 2.58 -0.97 -12.31
C GLY A 191 3.32 -0.68 -11.02
N ALA A 192 2.57 -0.35 -9.96
CA ALA A 192 3.11 -0.20 -8.63
C ALA A 192 3.45 -1.56 -8.00
N SER A 193 4.53 -1.61 -7.23
CA SER A 193 4.81 -2.70 -6.30
C SER A 193 3.74 -2.73 -5.20
N GLY A 194 3.36 -3.93 -4.77
CA GLY A 194 2.38 -4.14 -3.70
C GLY A 194 2.97 -4.06 -2.28
N ARG A 195 4.30 -4.12 -2.14
CA ARG A 195 4.99 -4.20 -0.83
C ARG A 195 6.04 -3.11 -0.61
N THR A 196 6.41 -2.39 -1.66
CA THR A 196 7.45 -1.37 -1.63
C THR A 196 6.99 -0.11 -2.36
N PRO A 197 7.63 1.05 -2.15
CA PRO A 197 7.29 2.25 -2.90
C PRO A 197 7.55 2.17 -4.41
N ASN A 198 8.26 1.14 -4.90
CA ASN A 198 8.74 1.05 -6.28
C ASN A 198 7.60 1.03 -7.32
N ALA A 199 7.79 1.73 -8.44
CA ALA A 199 7.08 1.47 -9.68
C ALA A 199 7.93 0.55 -10.56
N LEU A 200 7.32 -0.42 -11.22
CA LEU A 200 8.00 -1.46 -12.01
C LEU A 200 7.58 -1.34 -13.47
N LEU A 201 8.53 -1.32 -14.39
CA LEU A 201 8.30 -1.30 -15.85
C LEU A 201 9.05 -2.47 -16.50
N PHE A 202 8.35 -3.27 -17.29
CA PHE A 202 8.85 -4.47 -17.95
C PHE A 202 8.79 -4.26 -19.46
N LEU A 203 9.95 -4.25 -20.10
CA LEU A 203 10.12 -4.01 -21.53
C LEU A 203 10.32 -5.34 -22.25
N ASP A 204 9.58 -5.58 -23.31
CA ASP A 204 9.78 -6.77 -24.14
C ASP A 204 10.94 -6.57 -25.12
N HIS A 205 12.02 -7.35 -24.95
CA HIS A 205 13.18 -7.32 -25.86
C HIS A 205 12.85 -7.81 -27.27
N SER A 206 11.83 -8.65 -27.38
CA SER A 206 11.41 -9.26 -28.65
C SER A 206 10.44 -8.39 -29.44
N ALA A 207 9.97 -7.28 -28.84
CA ALA A 207 9.08 -6.34 -29.52
C ALA A 207 9.75 -5.75 -30.77
N THR A 208 8.97 -5.59 -31.83
CA THR A 208 9.42 -5.03 -33.10
C THR A 208 8.51 -3.88 -33.53
N GLY A 209 8.99 -3.05 -34.45
CA GLY A 209 8.23 -1.91 -34.95
C GLY A 209 8.11 -0.80 -33.91
N GLU A 210 6.95 -0.16 -33.88
CA GLU A 210 6.71 1.06 -33.10
C GLU A 210 6.70 0.85 -31.58
N LEU A 211 6.44 -0.38 -31.13
CA LEU A 211 6.41 -0.75 -29.70
C LEU A 211 7.77 -1.22 -29.18
N ALA A 212 8.77 -1.36 -30.05
CA ALA A 212 10.12 -1.73 -29.64
C ALA A 212 10.75 -0.60 -28.80
N PRO A 213 11.27 -0.89 -27.59
CA PRO A 213 12.02 0.09 -26.83
C PRO A 213 13.26 0.55 -27.63
N ARG A 214 13.54 1.85 -27.60
CA ARG A 214 14.65 2.44 -28.37
C ARG A 214 15.24 3.65 -27.68
N TRP A 215 16.52 3.90 -27.91
CA TRP A 215 17.19 5.12 -27.47
C TRP A 215 17.03 6.24 -28.50
N ASP A 216 16.59 7.40 -28.04
CA ASP A 216 16.60 8.69 -28.72
C ASP A 216 17.55 9.60 -27.95
N GLY A 217 18.83 9.56 -28.34
CA GLY A 217 19.91 10.18 -27.56
C GLY A 217 19.97 9.59 -26.12
N PRO A 218 19.88 10.42 -25.06
CA PRO A 218 19.90 9.95 -23.67
C PRO A 218 18.53 9.48 -23.16
N VAL A 219 17.50 9.51 -23.99
CA VAL A 219 16.12 9.18 -23.61
C VAL A 219 15.76 7.80 -24.15
N LEU A 220 15.37 6.89 -23.27
CA LEU A 220 14.77 5.62 -23.64
C LEU A 220 13.28 5.84 -23.89
N VAL A 221 12.84 5.62 -25.12
CA VAL A 221 11.43 5.58 -25.49
C VAL A 221 10.94 4.15 -25.34
N ALA A 222 9.93 3.95 -24.50
CA ALA A 222 9.47 2.62 -24.12
C ALA A 222 7.95 2.53 -23.97
N PRO A 223 7.31 1.40 -24.32
CA PRO A 223 5.87 1.24 -24.19
C PRO A 223 5.44 1.15 -22.72
N GLY A 224 4.32 1.80 -22.40
CA GLY A 224 3.57 1.63 -21.16
C GLY A 224 2.54 0.50 -21.23
N GLN A 225 1.57 0.55 -20.33
CA GLN A 225 0.48 -0.42 -20.25
C GLN A 225 -0.63 -0.05 -21.25
N SER A 226 -1.07 -1.03 -22.03
CA SER A 226 -2.27 -0.89 -22.87
C SER A 226 -3.51 -0.67 -22.01
N GLN A 227 -4.30 0.32 -22.41
CA GLN A 227 -5.52 0.79 -21.75
C GLN A 227 -6.60 1.08 -22.79
N TRP A 228 -7.86 1.06 -22.35
CA TRP A 228 -9.03 1.30 -23.21
C TRP A 228 -9.81 2.56 -22.83
N MET A 229 -9.45 3.19 -21.71
CA MET A 229 -10.10 4.42 -21.25
C MET A 229 -9.39 5.65 -21.83
N ASP A 230 -10.15 6.73 -22.00
CA ASP A 230 -9.60 8.03 -22.38
C ASP A 230 -8.74 8.65 -21.28
N SER A 231 -8.92 8.19 -20.04
CA SER A 231 -8.11 8.57 -18.89
C SER A 231 -6.90 7.69 -18.67
N ILE A 232 -5.84 8.29 -18.11
CA ILE A 232 -4.62 7.58 -17.78
C ILE A 232 -4.95 6.47 -16.76
N SER A 233 -4.65 5.23 -17.12
CA SER A 233 -4.85 4.08 -16.24
C SER A 233 -3.99 4.19 -14.98
N HIS A 234 -4.42 3.57 -13.89
CA HIS A 234 -3.65 3.51 -12.64
C HIS A 234 -2.23 2.96 -12.85
N ASP A 235 -2.12 1.99 -13.75
CA ASP A 235 -0.86 1.32 -14.11
C ASP A 235 0.12 2.31 -14.78
N ASN A 236 -0.36 3.06 -15.78
CA ASN A 236 0.45 4.09 -16.43
C ASN A 236 0.74 5.26 -15.48
N LEU A 237 -0.22 5.60 -14.63
CA LEU A 237 -0.06 6.66 -13.63
C LEU A 237 1.02 6.32 -12.60
N SER A 238 1.23 5.04 -12.29
CA SER A 238 2.29 4.62 -11.39
C SER A 238 3.69 5.02 -11.88
N ALA A 239 3.90 5.04 -13.21
CA ALA A 239 5.12 5.51 -13.85
C ALA A 239 5.11 7.03 -14.00
N LEU A 240 4.03 7.59 -14.53
CA LEU A 240 3.92 9.02 -14.84
C LEU A 240 4.02 9.91 -13.59
N ALA A 241 3.38 9.50 -12.49
CA ALA A 241 3.39 10.23 -11.23
C ALA A 241 4.56 9.88 -10.29
N HIS A 242 5.48 8.99 -10.68
CA HIS A 242 6.53 8.49 -9.77
C HIS A 242 7.38 9.62 -9.15
N ARG A 243 7.68 10.69 -9.91
CA ARG A 243 8.42 11.86 -9.40
C ARG A 243 7.64 12.63 -8.33
N ARG A 244 6.34 12.86 -8.54
CA ARG A 244 5.44 13.50 -7.57
C ARG A 244 5.30 12.70 -6.29
N ARG A 245 5.34 11.37 -6.42
CA ARG A 245 5.31 10.43 -5.31
C ARG A 245 6.68 10.23 -4.64
N GLY A 246 7.75 10.73 -5.25
CA GLY A 246 9.12 10.53 -4.77
C GLY A 246 9.52 9.05 -4.74
N VAL A 247 9.05 8.26 -5.70
CA VAL A 247 9.29 6.81 -5.76
C VAL A 247 10.12 6.42 -6.97
N PRO A 248 10.99 5.40 -6.84
CA PRO A 248 11.84 4.96 -7.95
C PRO A 248 11.01 4.22 -9.01
N LEU A 249 11.29 4.50 -10.28
CA LEU A 249 10.80 3.72 -11.42
C LEU A 249 11.89 2.74 -11.84
N ARG A 250 11.66 1.46 -11.59
CA ARG A 250 12.58 0.36 -11.83
C ARG A 250 12.25 -0.33 -13.13
N VAL A 251 13.22 -0.35 -14.05
CA VAL A 251 13.01 -0.85 -15.41
C VAL A 251 13.69 -2.20 -15.59
N PHE A 252 12.98 -3.13 -16.22
CA PHE A 252 13.42 -4.47 -16.54
C PHE A 252 13.27 -4.72 -18.03
N VAL A 253 14.17 -5.51 -18.59
CA VAL A 253 13.92 -6.21 -19.85
C VAL A 253 13.36 -7.59 -19.50
N ALA A 254 12.22 -7.95 -20.07
CA ALA A 254 11.55 -9.21 -19.84
C ALA A 254 11.67 -10.11 -21.07
N GLN A 255 12.00 -11.38 -20.83
CA GLN A 255 11.99 -12.44 -21.84
C GLN A 255 11.46 -13.72 -21.20
N HIS A 256 10.35 -14.24 -21.70
CA HIS A 256 9.62 -15.36 -21.08
C HIS A 256 9.30 -15.09 -19.59
N SER A 257 9.87 -15.87 -18.67
CA SER A 257 9.73 -15.72 -17.22
C SER A 257 10.91 -15.01 -16.55
N GLU A 258 11.95 -14.66 -17.31
CA GLU A 258 13.15 -13.98 -16.83
C GLU A 258 13.02 -12.46 -17.00
N CYS A 259 13.54 -11.72 -16.03
CA CYS A 259 13.58 -10.26 -16.01
C CYS A 259 14.99 -9.81 -15.70
N LEU A 260 15.65 -9.18 -16.67
CA LEU A 260 16.93 -8.51 -16.50
C LEU A 260 16.68 -7.11 -15.93
N TYR A 261 17.21 -6.81 -14.75
CA TYR A 261 17.07 -5.50 -14.14
C TYR A 261 18.02 -4.50 -14.79
N LEU A 262 17.48 -3.43 -15.39
CA LEU A 262 18.30 -2.38 -16.01
C LEU A 262 18.77 -1.34 -15.01
N GLY A 263 17.95 -1.00 -14.01
CA GLY A 263 18.25 0.06 -13.06
C GLY A 263 17.06 0.98 -12.82
N GLU A 264 17.37 2.18 -12.32
CA GLU A 264 16.41 3.23 -12.00
C GLU A 264 16.34 4.26 -13.12
N PHE A 265 15.12 4.66 -13.44
CA PHE A 265 14.82 5.62 -14.47
C PHE A 265 13.89 6.70 -13.90
N ALA A 266 13.82 7.83 -14.60
CA ALA A 266 12.81 8.85 -14.38
C ALA A 266 12.14 9.24 -15.69
N ILE A 267 10.82 9.39 -15.65
CA ILE A 267 10.05 10.07 -16.69
C ILE A 267 10.59 11.49 -16.93
N GLU A 268 10.78 11.83 -18.21
CA GLU A 268 11.17 13.15 -18.65
C GLU A 268 10.09 14.18 -18.25
N PRO A 269 10.46 15.28 -17.57
CA PRO A 269 9.47 16.15 -16.92
C PRO A 269 8.66 17.00 -17.92
N GLU A 270 9.31 17.52 -18.96
CA GLU A 270 8.67 18.41 -19.94
C GLU A 270 7.93 17.65 -21.05
N SER A 271 8.39 16.44 -21.38
CA SER A 271 7.79 15.60 -22.41
C SER A 271 7.75 14.14 -21.92
N PRO A 272 6.80 13.78 -21.06
CA PRO A 272 6.75 12.48 -20.38
C PRO A 272 6.34 11.34 -21.32
N VAL A 273 5.54 11.67 -22.34
CA VAL A 273 4.96 10.75 -23.30
C VAL A 273 5.26 11.30 -24.69
N GLU A 274 5.89 10.48 -25.54
CA GLU A 274 6.16 10.86 -26.92
C GLU A 274 4.86 10.91 -27.73
N ARG A 275 4.06 9.86 -27.62
CA ARG A 275 2.75 9.72 -28.26
C ARG A 275 2.00 8.52 -27.70
N TRP A 276 0.74 8.42 -28.09
CA TRP A 276 -0.11 7.27 -27.85
C TRP A 276 -0.21 6.43 -29.10
N VAL A 277 -0.11 5.11 -28.93
CA VAL A 277 -0.12 4.14 -30.03
C VAL A 277 -1.34 3.25 -29.87
N ASP A 278 -2.15 3.16 -30.92
CA ASP A 278 -3.30 2.28 -30.95
C ASP A 278 -2.84 0.83 -31.05
N THR A 279 -3.26 0.00 -30.10
CA THR A 279 -2.91 -1.43 -30.01
C THR A 279 -4.03 -2.34 -30.54
N GLY A 280 -5.00 -1.76 -31.24
CA GLY A 280 -6.16 -2.46 -31.79
C GLY A 280 -7.29 -2.59 -30.79
N LYS A 281 -8.15 -3.61 -30.96
CA LYS A 281 -9.35 -3.80 -30.15
C LYS A 281 -9.21 -4.95 -29.18
N ARG A 282 -9.70 -4.77 -27.96
CA ARG A 282 -9.76 -5.79 -26.92
C ARG A 282 -11.20 -6.13 -26.58
N ASP A 283 -11.49 -7.42 -26.47
CA ASP A 283 -12.76 -7.86 -25.92
C ASP A 283 -12.77 -7.64 -24.41
N ILE A 284 -13.68 -6.80 -23.93
CA ILE A 284 -13.94 -6.58 -22.51
C ILE A 284 -15.23 -7.28 -22.05
N SER A 285 -15.76 -8.20 -22.86
CA SER A 285 -16.89 -9.03 -22.47
C SER A 285 -16.57 -9.83 -21.21
N SER A 286 -17.50 -9.85 -20.26
CA SER A 286 -17.43 -10.80 -19.16
C SER A 286 -17.76 -12.20 -19.68
N THR A 287 -17.33 -13.24 -18.96
CA THR A 287 -17.59 -14.66 -19.28
C THR A 287 -19.07 -15.02 -19.49
N TYR A 288 -20.00 -14.10 -19.18
CA TYR A 288 -21.45 -14.25 -19.32
C TYR A 288 -22.06 -13.49 -20.51
N SER A 289 -21.30 -12.66 -21.22
CA SER A 289 -21.79 -11.98 -22.43
C SER A 289 -21.57 -12.88 -23.65
N ARG A 290 -22.65 -13.22 -24.36
CA ARG A 290 -22.58 -13.98 -25.63
C ARG A 290 -22.12 -13.13 -26.82
N ARG A 291 -21.89 -11.82 -26.64
CA ARG A 291 -21.40 -10.92 -27.69
C ARG A 291 -20.07 -10.29 -27.28
N PRO A 292 -19.05 -10.31 -28.17
CA PRO A 292 -17.79 -9.64 -27.91
C PRO A 292 -18.05 -8.14 -27.79
N ASN A 293 -17.56 -7.54 -26.70
CA ASN A 293 -17.59 -6.11 -26.48
C ASN A 293 -16.21 -5.56 -26.77
N MET A 294 -15.96 -5.27 -28.04
CA MET A 294 -14.66 -4.83 -28.52
C MET A 294 -14.48 -3.33 -28.26
N VAL A 295 -13.50 -2.97 -27.44
CA VAL A 295 -13.09 -1.58 -27.21
C VAL A 295 -11.73 -1.32 -27.84
N ASP A 296 -11.56 -0.12 -28.39
CA ASP A 296 -10.25 0.32 -28.85
C ASP A 296 -9.29 0.45 -27.68
N THR A 297 -8.04 0.08 -27.90
CA THR A 297 -6.98 0.12 -26.91
C THR A 297 -5.81 0.92 -27.42
N ARG A 298 -5.19 1.67 -26.53
CA ARG A 298 -4.00 2.47 -26.78
C ARG A 298 -3.02 2.35 -25.63
N LEU A 299 -1.74 2.60 -25.88
CA LEU A 299 -0.72 2.70 -24.84
C LEU A 299 0.13 3.96 -25.04
N PRO A 300 0.73 4.51 -23.97
CA PRO A 300 1.69 5.59 -24.08
C PRO A 300 3.08 5.05 -24.42
N LEU A 301 3.85 5.78 -25.22
CA LEU A 301 5.30 5.63 -25.30
C LEU A 301 5.95 6.60 -24.31
N PHE A 302 6.39 6.07 -23.17
CA PHE A 302 7.09 6.85 -22.14
C PHE A 302 8.46 7.29 -22.61
N ARG A 303 8.86 8.50 -22.21
CA ARG A 303 10.20 9.04 -22.39
C ARG A 303 10.94 8.98 -21.05
N LEU A 304 11.96 8.13 -20.97
CA LEU A 304 12.65 7.76 -19.74
C LEU A 304 14.11 8.21 -19.78
N ARG A 305 14.58 8.85 -18.72
CA ARG A 305 16.00 9.13 -18.49
C ARG A 305 16.55 8.12 -17.49
N GLN A 306 17.69 7.52 -17.81
CA GLN A 306 18.36 6.60 -16.89
C GLN A 306 19.01 7.38 -15.76
N LEU A 307 18.73 6.99 -14.50
CA LEU A 307 19.36 7.55 -13.31
C LEU A 307 20.57 6.70 -12.89
N ASN A 308 20.42 5.37 -12.95
CA ASN A 308 21.49 4.42 -12.65
C ASN A 308 21.31 3.11 -13.42
N GLY A 309 22.34 2.27 -13.37
CA GLY A 309 22.31 0.87 -13.81
C GLY A 309 22.97 0.61 -15.16
N VAL A 310 22.52 -0.45 -15.84
CA VAL A 310 23.07 -0.91 -17.12
C VAL A 310 22.23 -0.38 -18.27
N THR A 311 22.89 0.05 -19.35
CA THR A 311 22.20 0.55 -20.54
C THR A 311 21.48 -0.60 -21.23
N MET A 312 20.21 -0.37 -21.59
CA MET A 312 19.43 -1.32 -22.38
C MET A 312 20.11 -1.53 -23.75
N PRO A 313 20.48 -2.77 -24.11
CA PRO A 313 21.01 -3.04 -25.44
C PRO A 313 19.88 -3.02 -26.46
N THR A 314 20.01 -2.15 -27.46
CA THR A 314 19.04 -2.00 -28.55
C THR A 314 19.39 -2.82 -29.80
N ASP A 315 20.49 -3.57 -29.76
CA ASP A 315 20.84 -4.49 -30.82
C ASP A 315 20.13 -5.85 -30.67
N ARG A 316 20.25 -6.70 -31.69
CA ARG A 316 19.64 -8.05 -31.67
C ARG A 316 20.40 -9.04 -30.77
N ARG A 317 21.39 -8.62 -30.00
CA ARG A 317 22.07 -9.54 -29.08
C ARG A 317 21.14 -9.87 -27.92
N ASP A 318 21.23 -11.10 -27.46
CA ASP A 318 20.49 -11.58 -26.30
C ASP A 318 21.10 -10.97 -25.02
N PRO A 319 20.38 -10.07 -24.31
CA PRO A 319 20.91 -9.42 -23.12
C PRO A 319 20.98 -10.36 -21.91
N PHE A 320 20.35 -11.52 -21.96
CA PHE A 320 20.34 -12.51 -20.88
C PHE A 320 21.53 -13.48 -20.95
N ARG A 321 22.24 -13.53 -22.09
CA ARG A 321 23.28 -14.55 -22.34
C ARG A 321 24.41 -14.54 -21.30
N ASN A 322 24.87 -13.35 -20.91
CA ASN A 322 25.99 -13.18 -19.99
C ASN A 322 25.56 -12.59 -18.63
N ALA A 323 24.26 -12.44 -18.41
CA ALA A 323 23.74 -11.81 -17.21
C ALA A 323 23.69 -12.79 -16.04
N SER A 324 24.05 -12.31 -14.84
CA SER A 324 24.08 -13.13 -13.64
C SER A 324 22.66 -13.39 -13.14
N ARG A 325 22.29 -14.66 -13.02
CA ARG A 325 20.98 -15.06 -12.48
C ARG A 325 21.04 -15.11 -10.96
N ILE A 326 20.10 -14.46 -10.30
CA ILE A 326 19.96 -14.47 -8.84
C ILE A 326 18.57 -14.96 -8.47
N SER A 327 18.44 -15.57 -7.28
CA SER A 327 17.15 -15.93 -6.72
C SER A 327 16.79 -15.00 -5.57
N LEU A 328 15.53 -14.61 -5.49
CA LEU A 328 15.01 -13.76 -4.41
C LEU A 328 14.38 -14.59 -3.28
N ARG A 329 14.51 -15.92 -3.32
CA ARG A 329 14.00 -16.81 -2.28
C ARG A 329 14.90 -16.73 -1.04
N LEU A 330 14.44 -15.94 -0.06
CA LEU A 330 14.82 -15.82 1.36
C LEU A 330 16.20 -15.26 1.73
N HIS A 331 16.20 -14.19 2.55
CA HIS A 331 16.92 -14.07 3.82
C HIS A 331 15.98 -13.38 4.83
N PRO A 332 15.54 -14.02 5.94
CA PRO A 332 14.89 -13.32 7.03
C PRO A 332 15.91 -12.43 7.76
N ALA A 333 15.56 -11.15 7.92
CA ALA A 333 16.38 -10.15 8.59
C ALA A 333 16.66 -10.50 10.07
N GLY A 334 17.94 -10.43 10.45
CA GLY A 334 18.42 -10.38 11.84
C GLY A 334 19.10 -11.67 12.34
N GLU A 335 20.43 -11.77 12.24
CA GLU A 335 21.24 -12.88 12.79
C GLU A 335 20.94 -13.18 14.28
N GLN A 336 20.53 -12.18 15.07
CA GLN A 336 20.20 -12.35 16.49
C GLN A 336 18.86 -13.06 16.75
N SER A 337 17.89 -12.95 15.84
CA SER A 337 16.59 -13.64 15.97
C SER A 337 16.70 -15.10 15.54
N ALA A 338 17.49 -15.38 14.49
CA ALA A 338 17.73 -16.73 14.01
C ALA A 338 18.51 -17.57 15.04
N ALA A 339 19.54 -17.01 15.67
CA ALA A 339 20.31 -17.72 16.71
C ALA A 339 19.47 -18.03 17.97
N THR A 340 18.50 -17.18 18.29
CA THR A 340 17.58 -17.41 19.43
C THR A 340 16.56 -18.48 19.08
N ALA A 341 15.98 -18.44 17.88
CA ALA A 341 15.07 -19.46 17.39
C ALA A 341 15.75 -20.83 17.23
N ILE A 342 17.01 -20.87 16.81
CA ILE A 342 17.81 -22.11 16.72
C ILE A 342 18.09 -22.69 18.11
N ARG A 343 18.37 -21.84 19.12
CA ARG A 343 18.57 -22.32 20.50
C ARG A 343 17.28 -22.87 21.10
N GLU A 344 16.15 -22.20 20.88
CA GLU A 344 14.84 -22.69 21.30
C GLU A 344 14.50 -24.04 20.64
N LEU A 345 14.84 -24.19 19.35
CA LEU A 345 14.67 -25.45 18.62
C LEU A 345 15.52 -26.58 19.20
N LEU A 346 16.77 -26.31 19.56
CA LEU A 346 17.68 -27.28 20.17
C LEU A 346 17.17 -27.73 21.55
N THR A 347 16.66 -26.81 22.38
CA THR A 347 16.06 -27.17 23.68
C THR A 347 14.78 -28.00 23.53
N ILE A 348 13.94 -27.72 22.54
CA ILE A 348 12.71 -28.51 22.30
C ILE A 348 13.05 -29.92 21.79
N LEU A 349 14.08 -30.05 20.95
CA LEU A 349 14.57 -31.34 20.44
C LEU A 349 15.27 -32.19 21.51
N GLU A 350 15.86 -31.56 22.53
CA GLU A 350 16.46 -32.26 23.68
C GLU A 350 15.41 -32.85 24.63
N ASP A 351 14.24 -32.22 24.77
CA ASP A 351 13.18 -32.65 25.69
C ASP A 351 12.21 -33.71 25.10
N GLU A 352 12.02 -33.76 23.77
CA GLU A 352 11.10 -34.73 23.14
C GLU A 352 11.67 -35.42 21.87
N PRO A 353 12.28 -36.62 22.00
CA PRO A 353 12.91 -37.34 20.88
C PRO A 353 11.91 -37.90 19.84
N ALA A 354 10.62 -37.96 20.15
CA ALA A 354 9.58 -38.36 19.18
C ALA A 354 9.41 -37.29 18.08
N THR A 355 9.53 -36.01 18.45
CA THR A 355 9.39 -34.84 17.59
C THR A 355 10.51 -34.78 16.53
N ALA A 356 11.71 -35.26 16.88
CA ALA A 356 12.84 -35.37 15.95
C ALA A 356 12.58 -36.33 14.76
N THR A 357 11.67 -37.30 14.93
CA THR A 357 11.38 -38.31 13.90
C THR A 357 10.39 -37.77 12.86
N SER A 358 9.40 -36.96 13.28
CA SER A 358 8.49 -36.24 12.38
C SER A 358 9.21 -35.11 11.60
N LEU A 359 10.21 -34.47 12.23
CA LEU A 359 10.99 -33.38 11.66
C LEU A 359 11.90 -33.78 10.50
N GLY A 360 12.29 -35.05 10.39
CA GLY A 360 13.09 -35.56 9.26
C GLY A 360 12.35 -35.61 7.91
N ALA A 361 11.04 -35.36 7.88
CA ALA A 361 10.20 -35.43 6.68
C ALA A 361 9.91 -34.05 6.04
N LEU A 362 10.28 -32.94 6.66
CA LEU A 362 10.05 -31.58 6.17
C LEU A 362 11.35 -30.94 5.67
N ASP A 363 11.28 -30.21 4.55
CA ASP A 363 12.35 -29.33 4.08
C ASP A 363 12.65 -28.27 5.17
N GLU A 364 13.92 -28.06 5.51
CA GLU A 364 14.39 -27.17 6.58
C GLU A 364 13.87 -25.73 6.41
N ALA A 365 13.66 -25.28 5.17
CA ALA A 365 13.09 -23.97 4.86
C ALA A 365 11.60 -23.86 5.26
N GLN A 366 10.85 -24.94 5.13
CA GLN A 366 9.43 -25.00 5.48
C GLN A 366 9.24 -25.00 7.00
N LEU A 367 10.13 -25.68 7.73
CA LEU A 367 10.15 -25.66 9.19
C LEU A 367 10.43 -24.25 9.72
N LEU A 368 11.48 -23.60 9.23
CA LEU A 368 11.83 -22.24 9.63
C LEU A 368 10.71 -21.24 9.33
N ALA A 369 10.09 -21.33 8.14
CA ALA A 369 8.97 -20.47 7.77
C ALA A 369 7.78 -20.64 8.74
N THR A 370 7.48 -21.88 9.15
CA THR A 370 6.38 -22.20 10.06
C THR A 370 6.64 -21.61 11.46
N LEU A 371 7.86 -21.75 11.97
CA LEU A 371 8.27 -21.20 13.28
C LEU A 371 8.25 -19.67 13.28
N VAL A 372 8.77 -19.03 12.24
CA VAL A 372 8.74 -17.56 12.10
C VAL A 372 7.29 -17.05 12.03
N GLN A 373 6.42 -17.74 11.29
CA GLN A 373 5.01 -17.37 11.22
C GLN A 373 4.31 -17.54 12.58
N ARG A 374 4.61 -18.62 13.31
CA ARG A 374 4.09 -18.85 14.66
C ARG A 374 4.51 -17.73 15.62
N ALA A 375 5.81 -17.41 15.68
CA ALA A 375 6.34 -16.36 16.54
C ALA A 375 5.70 -14.99 16.25
N ARG A 376 5.52 -14.65 14.97
CA ARG A 376 4.82 -13.42 14.56
C ARG A 376 3.36 -13.40 15.00
N ARG A 377 2.63 -14.49 14.75
CA ARG A 377 1.21 -14.61 15.15
C ARG A 377 1.05 -14.49 16.66
N GLN A 378 1.95 -15.09 17.44
CA GLN A 378 1.94 -14.97 18.89
C GLN A 378 2.16 -13.52 19.33
N ALA A 379 3.21 -12.86 18.80
CA ALA A 379 3.50 -11.46 19.14
C ALA A 379 2.37 -10.49 18.78
N ASP A 380 1.73 -10.70 17.62
CA ASP A 380 0.56 -9.92 17.23
C ASP A 380 -0.65 -10.17 18.17
N LEU A 381 -0.87 -11.42 18.60
CA LEU A 381 -1.95 -11.78 19.52
C LEU A 381 -1.75 -11.22 20.92
N ASP A 382 -0.50 -11.18 21.41
CA ASP A 382 -0.17 -10.56 22.69
C ASP A 382 -0.40 -9.04 22.66
N GLN A 383 -0.11 -8.37 21.53
CA GLN A 383 -0.44 -6.95 21.35
C GLN A 383 -1.95 -6.71 21.32
N LEU A 384 -2.72 -7.58 20.65
CA LEU A 384 -4.18 -7.47 20.64
C LEU A 384 -4.77 -7.67 22.03
N ARG A 385 -4.25 -8.66 22.79
CA ARG A 385 -4.67 -8.91 24.18
C ARG A 385 -4.44 -7.68 25.06
N ALA A 386 -3.24 -7.10 25.02
CA ALA A 386 -2.92 -5.90 25.79
C ALA A 386 -3.82 -4.71 25.44
N ALA A 387 -4.14 -4.50 24.17
CA ALA A 387 -5.01 -3.41 23.74
C ALA A 387 -6.48 -3.63 24.13
N VAL A 388 -6.98 -4.87 24.04
CA VAL A 388 -8.36 -5.20 24.41
C VAL A 388 -8.57 -5.07 25.92
N GLU A 389 -7.56 -5.38 26.73
CA GLU A 389 -7.60 -5.24 28.19
C GLU A 389 -7.44 -3.79 28.66
N ASP A 390 -6.98 -2.88 27.80
CA ASP A 390 -6.92 -1.44 28.09
C ASP A 390 -8.32 -0.79 27.94
N PRO A 391 -8.93 -0.27 29.04
CA PRO A 391 -10.25 0.35 29.00
C PRO A 391 -10.35 1.60 28.11
N GLU A 392 -9.22 2.24 27.82
CA GLU A 392 -9.13 3.48 27.02
C GLU A 392 -8.93 3.20 25.53
N SER A 393 -8.73 1.95 25.13
CA SER A 393 -8.57 1.58 23.72
C SER A 393 -9.81 1.94 22.90
N SER A 394 -9.58 2.70 21.82
CA SER A 394 -10.64 3.09 20.90
C SER A 394 -10.94 1.98 19.89
N GLU A 395 -12.10 2.06 19.24
CA GLU A 395 -12.47 1.17 18.12
C GLU A 395 -11.43 1.21 16.99
N GLY A 396 -10.88 2.39 16.69
CA GLY A 396 -9.84 2.57 15.68
C GLY A 396 -8.49 1.94 16.07
N ASP A 397 -8.16 1.87 17.37
CA ASP A 397 -6.96 1.17 17.83
C ASP A 397 -7.09 -0.33 17.58
N LEU A 398 -8.23 -0.90 17.99
CA LEU A 398 -8.54 -2.32 17.79
C LEU A 398 -8.62 -2.67 16.30
N GLN A 399 -9.24 -1.82 15.49
CA GLN A 399 -9.30 -2.00 14.03
C GLN A 399 -7.91 -2.07 13.40
N ARG A 400 -6.99 -1.17 13.76
CA ARG A 400 -5.61 -1.18 13.25
C ARG A 400 -4.84 -2.46 13.65
N LEU A 401 -5.15 -3.03 14.82
CA LEU A 401 -4.57 -4.29 15.25
C LEU A 401 -5.15 -5.47 14.48
N VAL A 402 -6.47 -5.58 14.38
CA VAL A 402 -7.16 -6.71 13.75
C VAL A 402 -6.94 -6.75 12.23
N GLU A 403 -6.82 -5.60 11.55
CA GLU A 403 -6.59 -5.51 10.10
C GLU A 403 -5.36 -6.28 9.60
N ARG A 404 -4.30 -6.36 10.39
CA ARG A 404 -3.10 -7.13 10.04
C ARG A 404 -3.18 -8.60 10.45
N MET A 405 -4.23 -8.99 11.16
CA MET A 405 -4.40 -10.30 11.80
C MET A 405 -5.62 -11.05 11.27
N THR A 406 -5.91 -11.00 9.96
CA THR A 406 -7.13 -11.62 9.40
C THR A 406 -7.27 -13.12 9.69
N TRP A 407 -6.17 -13.80 10.04
CA TRP A 407 -6.14 -15.21 10.42
C TRP A 407 -6.88 -15.52 11.73
N ILE A 408 -7.12 -14.54 12.61
CA ILE A 408 -7.82 -14.77 13.89
C ILE A 408 -9.30 -15.14 13.71
N PHE A 409 -9.86 -14.85 12.54
CA PHE A 409 -11.23 -15.24 12.17
C PHE A 409 -11.33 -16.68 11.63
N GLY A 410 -10.22 -17.43 11.64
CA GLY A 410 -10.14 -18.80 11.13
C GLY A 410 -9.42 -18.91 9.78
N GLY A 411 -9.01 -20.13 9.45
CA GLY A 411 -8.16 -20.41 8.30
C GLY A 411 -8.95 -20.64 7.03
N GLU A 412 -9.38 -19.58 6.35
CA GLU A 412 -9.86 -19.63 4.95
C GLU A 412 -10.12 -18.22 4.41
N PHE A 413 -9.18 -17.29 4.60
CA PHE A 413 -9.27 -15.96 3.98
C PHE A 413 -8.05 -15.70 3.11
N LEU A 414 -8.28 -15.24 1.88
CA LEU A 414 -7.22 -14.97 0.92
C LEU A 414 -6.37 -13.78 1.41
N PRO A 415 -5.06 -13.96 1.68
CA PRO A 415 -4.20 -12.88 2.13
C PRO A 415 -4.21 -11.71 1.14
N GLY A 416 -4.33 -10.47 1.63
CA GLY A 416 -4.32 -9.27 0.78
C GLY A 416 -5.63 -8.97 0.04
N THR A 417 -6.74 -9.64 0.37
CA THR A 417 -8.08 -9.34 -0.18
C THR A 417 -8.92 -8.36 0.64
N VAL A 418 -8.34 -7.73 1.67
CA VAL A 418 -9.04 -6.71 2.47
C VAL A 418 -9.40 -5.52 1.59
N ARG A 419 -10.67 -5.42 1.19
CA ARG A 419 -11.21 -4.32 0.37
C ARG A 419 -12.21 -3.52 1.21
N ARG A 420 -11.83 -2.32 1.65
CA ARG A 420 -12.70 -1.45 2.46
C ARG A 420 -13.89 -0.85 1.70
N ASN A 421 -13.85 -0.81 0.37
CA ASN A 421 -14.88 -0.20 -0.47
C ASN A 421 -15.60 -1.27 -1.32
N LEU A 422 -16.63 -1.90 -0.75
CA LEU A 422 -17.52 -2.80 -1.49
C LEU A 422 -18.87 -2.14 -1.80
N THR A 423 -19.27 -1.10 -1.09
CA THR A 423 -20.48 -0.31 -1.37
C THR A 423 -20.18 1.20 -1.43
N LEU A 424 -21.03 1.94 -2.13
CA LEU A 424 -20.85 3.37 -2.45
C LEU A 424 -20.96 4.34 -1.25
N ARG A 425 -21.34 3.90 -0.04
CA ARG A 425 -21.70 4.84 1.04
C ARG A 425 -21.20 4.51 2.46
N ASP A 426 -20.97 3.25 2.83
CA ASP A 426 -20.49 2.90 4.16
C ASP A 426 -19.33 1.89 4.11
N GLN A 427 -18.27 2.14 4.87
CA GLN A 427 -17.06 1.31 4.91
C GLN A 427 -17.25 0.20 5.94
N LEU A 428 -17.25 -1.05 5.48
CA LEU A 428 -17.03 -2.20 6.37
C LEU A 428 -15.64 -2.10 7.01
N ASP A 429 -15.54 -2.34 8.32
CA ASP A 429 -14.26 -2.28 9.01
C ASP A 429 -13.25 -3.27 8.41
N LEU A 430 -13.72 -4.48 8.09
CA LEU A 430 -12.98 -5.48 7.34
C LEU A 430 -13.89 -6.16 6.33
N ALA A 431 -13.34 -6.44 5.15
CA ALA A 431 -13.99 -7.29 4.16
C ALA A 431 -13.02 -8.39 3.74
N LEU A 432 -13.32 -9.62 4.14
CA LEU A 432 -12.49 -10.80 3.92
C LEU A 432 -13.09 -11.65 2.80
N LEU A 433 -12.26 -12.20 1.91
CA LEU A 433 -12.70 -13.08 0.85
C LEU A 433 -12.27 -14.52 1.14
N ARG A 434 -13.21 -15.45 1.11
CA ARG A 434 -12.92 -16.89 1.24
C ARG A 434 -12.40 -17.46 -0.08
N PRO A 435 -11.64 -18.58 -0.07
CA PRO A 435 -11.21 -19.26 -1.30
C PRO A 435 -12.35 -19.65 -2.24
N ASP A 436 -13.55 -19.89 -1.72
CA ASP A 436 -14.76 -20.18 -2.52
C ASP A 436 -15.38 -18.91 -3.17
N GLY A 437 -14.77 -17.74 -2.98
CA GLY A 437 -15.23 -16.46 -3.49
C GLY A 437 -16.31 -15.79 -2.64
N THR A 438 -16.68 -16.39 -1.50
CA THR A 438 -17.71 -15.81 -0.61
C THR A 438 -17.13 -14.66 0.20
N LEU A 439 -17.86 -13.55 0.25
CA LEU A 439 -17.52 -12.38 1.05
C LEU A 439 -17.87 -12.60 2.54
N HIS A 440 -16.96 -12.22 3.43
CA HIS A 440 -17.17 -12.19 4.86
C HIS A 440 -16.80 -10.82 5.43
N GLY A 441 -17.79 -10.03 5.83
CA GLY A 441 -17.55 -8.74 6.49
C GLY A 441 -17.21 -8.93 7.97
N VAL A 442 -16.46 -8.00 8.55
CA VAL A 442 -16.33 -7.88 10.00
C VAL A 442 -16.67 -6.46 10.39
N GLU A 443 -17.51 -6.34 11.40
CA GLU A 443 -17.83 -5.08 12.08
C GLU A 443 -17.15 -5.12 13.46
N LEU A 444 -16.31 -4.14 13.75
CA LEU A 444 -15.59 -4.05 15.01
C LEU A 444 -16.24 -2.98 15.88
N LYS A 445 -16.31 -3.23 17.18
CA LYS A 445 -16.73 -2.27 18.19
C LYS A 445 -15.70 -2.24 19.31
N LYS A 446 -15.80 -1.27 20.21
CA LYS A 446 -14.89 -1.19 21.38
C LYS A 446 -14.95 -2.43 22.27
N ALA A 447 -13.85 -2.72 22.97
CA ALA A 447 -13.78 -3.79 23.96
C ALA A 447 -14.49 -3.41 25.28
N ASN A 448 -14.33 -2.16 25.74
CA ASN A 448 -14.93 -1.68 26.99
C ASN A 448 -16.44 -1.38 26.85
N ILE A 449 -17.25 -2.42 27.06
CA ILE A 449 -18.72 -2.33 27.06
C ILE A 449 -19.28 -2.93 28.35
N LYS A 450 -19.58 -2.06 29.30
CA LYS A 450 -20.12 -2.42 30.62
C LYS A 450 -21.43 -3.21 30.58
N ARG A 451 -22.29 -2.90 29.60
CA ARG A 451 -23.60 -3.53 29.40
C ARG A 451 -23.61 -4.37 28.12
N LEU A 452 -22.64 -5.29 27.99
CA LEU A 452 -22.60 -6.24 26.88
C LEU A 452 -23.80 -7.19 26.93
N VAL A 453 -24.12 -7.64 28.16
CA VAL A 453 -25.37 -8.28 28.54
C VAL A 453 -26.04 -7.46 29.64
N THR A 454 -27.34 -7.65 29.81
CA THR A 454 -28.11 -7.09 30.92
C THR A 454 -28.98 -8.17 31.53
N GLY A 455 -29.07 -8.21 32.86
CA GLY A 455 -29.96 -9.13 33.56
C GLY A 455 -31.42 -8.70 33.46
N GLN A 456 -32.30 -9.63 33.12
CA GLN A 456 -33.74 -9.50 33.19
C GLN A 456 -34.30 -10.68 33.99
N ARG A 457 -34.65 -10.44 35.27
CA ARG A 457 -35.02 -11.50 36.24
C ARG A 457 -33.89 -12.53 36.37
N SER A 458 -34.15 -13.81 36.07
CA SER A 458 -33.19 -14.92 36.12
C SER A 458 -32.48 -15.21 34.80
N HIS A 459 -32.60 -14.34 33.79
CA HIS A 459 -32.02 -14.57 32.47
C HIS A 459 -31.20 -13.37 31.99
N LEU A 460 -30.09 -13.64 31.31
CA LEU A 460 -29.30 -12.63 30.64
C LEU A 460 -29.86 -12.38 29.23
N ILE A 461 -29.98 -11.11 28.89
CA ILE A 461 -30.30 -10.67 27.53
C ILE A 461 -29.15 -9.84 26.98
N ILE A 462 -29.04 -9.79 25.65
CA ILE A 462 -28.00 -9.03 24.98
C ILE A 462 -28.24 -7.52 25.10
N GLY A 463 -27.17 -6.79 25.38
CA GLY A 463 -27.20 -5.34 25.57
C GLY A 463 -27.52 -4.55 24.31
N THR A 464 -27.85 -3.28 24.50
CA THR A 464 -28.24 -2.37 23.40
C THR A 464 -27.12 -2.17 22.39
N GLU A 465 -25.86 -2.10 22.83
CA GLU A 465 -24.73 -1.85 21.93
C GLU A 465 -24.48 -3.01 20.96
N VAL A 466 -24.69 -4.25 21.39
CA VAL A 466 -24.63 -5.43 20.52
C VAL A 466 -25.76 -5.41 19.49
N ASN A 467 -27.00 -5.12 19.92
CA ASN A 467 -28.14 -5.01 19.00
C ASN A 467 -27.92 -3.91 17.94
N LYS A 468 -27.33 -2.77 18.31
CA LYS A 468 -26.96 -1.71 17.37
C LYS A 468 -25.93 -2.18 16.36
N ALA A 469 -24.86 -2.84 16.82
CA ALA A 469 -23.80 -3.36 15.95
C ALA A 469 -24.34 -4.42 14.97
N VAL A 470 -25.23 -5.29 15.43
CA VAL A 470 -25.92 -6.27 14.58
C VAL A 470 -26.84 -5.57 13.57
N GLY A 471 -27.57 -4.54 13.98
CA GLY A 471 -28.37 -3.72 13.07
C GLY A 471 -27.53 -3.02 11.98
N GLN A 472 -26.33 -2.55 12.33
CA GLN A 472 -25.36 -2.04 11.36
C GLN A 472 -24.95 -3.14 10.37
N ALA A 473 -24.56 -4.32 10.86
CA ALA A 473 -24.24 -5.48 10.01
C ALA A 473 -25.41 -5.90 9.09
N MET A 474 -26.65 -5.85 9.57
CA MET A 474 -27.84 -6.12 8.75
C MET A 474 -28.00 -5.10 7.62
N ASN A 475 -27.76 -3.81 7.89
CA ASN A 475 -27.81 -2.77 6.87
C ASN A 475 -26.75 -3.01 5.79
N TYR A 476 -25.54 -3.40 6.17
CA TYR A 476 -24.48 -3.75 5.22
C TYR A 476 -24.86 -4.94 4.34
N LEU A 477 -25.37 -6.04 4.93
CA LEU A 477 -25.81 -7.20 4.16
C LEU A 477 -26.91 -6.83 3.17
N ARG A 478 -27.89 -6.02 3.59
CA ARG A 478 -28.94 -5.50 2.70
C ARG A 478 -28.36 -4.71 1.55
N GLU A 479 -27.42 -3.79 1.81
CA GLU A 479 -26.78 -3.02 0.74
C GLU A 479 -25.99 -3.89 -0.24
N LEU A 480 -25.28 -4.91 0.27
CA LEU A 480 -24.54 -5.86 -0.56
C LEU A 480 -25.48 -6.67 -1.47
N ASP A 481 -26.67 -7.04 -0.96
CA ASP A 481 -27.68 -7.74 -1.74
C ASP A 481 -28.31 -6.82 -2.81
N GLU A 482 -28.65 -5.58 -2.45
CA GLU A 482 -29.25 -4.58 -3.36
C GLU A 482 -28.29 -4.16 -4.49
N LYS A 483 -27.00 -3.99 -4.17
CA LYS A 483 -25.96 -3.57 -5.13
C LYS A 483 -25.26 -4.76 -5.79
N ARG A 484 -25.71 -5.98 -5.54
CA ARG A 484 -25.08 -7.22 -6.01
C ARG A 484 -24.75 -7.23 -7.51
N PRO A 485 -25.64 -6.84 -8.44
CA PRO A 485 -25.30 -6.86 -9.87
C PRO A 485 -24.09 -5.99 -10.20
N GLN A 486 -24.01 -4.82 -9.57
CA GLN A 486 -22.89 -3.89 -9.75
C GLN A 486 -21.61 -4.43 -9.12
N ILE A 487 -21.66 -4.92 -7.88
CA ILE A 487 -20.50 -5.51 -7.19
C ILE A 487 -19.94 -6.70 -7.96
N LEU A 488 -20.81 -7.55 -8.52
CA LEU A 488 -20.40 -8.70 -9.30
C LEU A 488 -19.72 -8.31 -10.62
N VAL A 489 -20.21 -7.27 -11.30
CA VAL A 489 -19.62 -6.76 -12.55
C VAL A 489 -18.28 -6.06 -12.28
N ASP A 490 -18.25 -5.18 -11.29
CA ASP A 490 -17.09 -4.32 -11.03
C ASP A 490 -15.95 -5.09 -10.35
N LEU A 491 -16.29 -6.02 -9.44
CA LEU A 491 -15.31 -6.66 -8.55
C LEU A 491 -15.20 -8.17 -8.73
N GLY A 492 -16.10 -8.82 -9.48
CA GLY A 492 -16.13 -10.28 -9.64
C GLY A 492 -16.49 -11.03 -8.35
N ILE A 493 -17.09 -10.34 -7.36
CA ILE A 493 -17.46 -10.90 -6.06
C ILE A 493 -18.96 -11.14 -6.02
N ASP A 494 -19.38 -12.36 -5.67
CA ASP A 494 -20.78 -12.68 -5.51
C ASP A 494 -21.23 -12.53 -4.05
N CYS A 495 -22.01 -11.49 -3.77
CA CYS A 495 -22.45 -11.17 -2.42
C CYS A 495 -23.65 -11.99 -1.91
N ARG A 496 -24.25 -12.88 -2.72
CA ARG A 496 -25.45 -13.66 -2.29
C ARG A 496 -25.23 -14.46 -1.01
N ARG A 497 -24.00 -14.96 -0.81
CA ARG A 497 -23.61 -15.76 0.35
C ARG A 497 -22.83 -14.92 1.38
N ALA A 498 -22.84 -13.60 1.24
CA ALA A 498 -22.11 -12.73 2.16
C ALA A 498 -22.59 -12.95 3.59
N SER A 499 -21.63 -13.05 4.51
CA SER A 499 -21.87 -13.18 5.95
C SER A 499 -21.05 -12.13 6.70
N MET A 500 -21.38 -11.88 7.96
CA MET A 500 -20.65 -10.92 8.79
C MET A 500 -20.35 -11.47 10.18
N THR A 501 -19.21 -11.06 10.74
CA THR A 501 -18.89 -11.23 12.16
C THR A 501 -18.87 -9.87 12.84
N VAL A 502 -19.60 -9.73 13.94
CA VAL A 502 -19.53 -8.57 14.82
C VAL A 502 -18.63 -8.92 15.99
N VAL A 503 -17.52 -8.20 16.14
CA VAL A 503 -16.62 -8.33 17.31
C VAL A 503 -16.91 -7.17 18.25
N VAL A 504 -17.45 -7.47 19.42
CA VAL A 504 -18.00 -6.45 20.33
C VAL A 504 -17.80 -6.84 21.78
N GLY A 505 -17.19 -5.94 22.55
CA GLY A 505 -17.02 -6.12 23.99
C GLY A 505 -15.97 -7.16 24.39
N HIS A 506 -15.68 -7.18 25.68
CA HIS A 506 -14.85 -8.17 26.36
C HIS A 506 -15.54 -8.54 27.68
N SER A 507 -15.65 -9.84 27.99
CA SER A 507 -16.39 -10.33 29.15
C SER A 507 -15.93 -9.70 30.47
N GLY A 508 -14.62 -9.47 30.62
CA GLY A 508 -14.02 -8.84 31.82
C GLY A 508 -14.45 -7.39 32.11
N PHE A 509 -15.11 -6.69 31.18
CA PHE A 509 -15.65 -5.34 31.44
C PHE A 509 -17.14 -5.31 31.79
N VAL A 510 -17.81 -6.46 31.74
CA VAL A 510 -19.25 -6.53 31.99
C VAL A 510 -19.54 -6.27 33.47
N THR A 511 -20.48 -5.36 33.75
CA THR A 511 -20.86 -4.97 35.12
C THR A 511 -22.06 -5.74 35.66
N ALA A 512 -22.68 -6.60 34.85
CA ALA A 512 -23.72 -7.50 35.32
C ALA A 512 -23.09 -8.57 36.23
N ASP A 513 -23.81 -9.00 37.25
CA ASP A 513 -23.42 -10.13 38.09
C ASP A 513 -23.64 -11.42 37.31
N ALA A 514 -22.70 -11.74 36.43
CA ALA A 514 -22.73 -12.86 35.50
C ALA A 514 -21.32 -13.40 35.27
N SER A 515 -21.17 -14.72 35.22
CA SER A 515 -19.89 -15.35 34.88
C SER A 515 -19.59 -15.20 33.38
N PRO A 516 -18.30 -15.30 32.96
CA PRO A 516 -17.94 -15.35 31.54
C PRO A 516 -18.70 -16.43 30.76
N GLU A 517 -18.96 -17.58 31.37
CA GLU A 517 -19.71 -18.69 30.77
C GLU A 517 -21.18 -18.32 30.52
N GLU A 518 -21.83 -17.63 31.46
CA GLU A 518 -23.21 -17.17 31.31
C GLU A 518 -23.32 -16.08 30.23
N ILE A 519 -22.31 -15.21 30.12
CA ILE A 519 -22.21 -14.21 29.04
C ILE A 519 -22.06 -14.92 27.68
N ASP A 520 -21.19 -15.92 27.59
CA ASP A 520 -20.99 -16.74 26.40
C ASP A 520 -22.27 -17.49 25.99
N GLU A 521 -23.02 -18.03 26.95
CA GLU A 521 -24.30 -18.69 26.71
C GLU A 521 -25.35 -17.72 26.15
N ALA A 522 -25.42 -16.50 26.70
CA ALA A 522 -26.30 -15.46 26.19
C ALA A 522 -25.97 -15.08 24.73
N ILE A 523 -24.68 -14.95 24.40
CA ILE A 523 -24.22 -14.65 23.03
C ILE A 523 -24.48 -15.83 22.09
N ARG A 524 -24.28 -17.08 22.53
CA ARG A 524 -24.61 -18.28 21.74
C ARG A 524 -26.10 -18.38 21.45
N THR A 525 -26.93 -18.11 22.46
CA THR A 525 -28.39 -18.06 22.29
C THR A 525 -28.77 -16.96 21.30
N PHE A 526 -28.14 -15.79 21.38
CA PHE A 526 -28.34 -14.69 20.44
C PHE A 526 -27.96 -15.06 19.00
N ASN A 527 -26.81 -15.72 18.82
CA ASN A 527 -26.36 -16.18 17.52
C ASN A 527 -27.28 -17.26 16.92
N SER A 528 -28.00 -18.04 17.75
CA SER A 528 -28.84 -19.15 17.26
C SER A 528 -29.98 -18.72 16.33
N TYR A 529 -30.40 -17.46 16.37
CA TYR A 529 -31.43 -16.91 15.48
C TYR A 529 -30.89 -15.96 14.40
N LEU A 530 -29.57 -15.75 14.34
CA LEU A 530 -28.92 -14.97 13.28
C LEU A 530 -28.40 -15.91 12.18
N THR A 531 -28.83 -15.68 10.94
CA THR A 531 -28.53 -16.61 9.82
C THR A 531 -27.27 -16.25 9.04
N ARG A 532 -26.96 -14.95 8.90
CA ARG A 532 -25.80 -14.42 8.14
C ARG A 532 -24.85 -13.57 8.99
N ILE A 533 -25.15 -13.40 10.28
CA ILE A 533 -24.37 -12.59 11.21
C ILE A 533 -23.99 -13.47 12.40
N SER A 534 -22.73 -13.40 12.82
CA SER A 534 -22.25 -14.01 14.06
C SER A 534 -21.72 -12.91 14.97
N VAL A 535 -21.99 -13.00 16.26
CA VAL A 535 -21.46 -12.10 17.29
C VAL A 535 -20.42 -12.83 18.12
N THR A 536 -19.28 -12.19 18.38
CA THR A 536 -18.24 -12.70 19.28
C THR A 536 -17.63 -11.56 20.09
N THR A 537 -17.02 -11.89 21.23
CA THR A 537 -16.27 -10.94 22.06
C THR A 537 -14.78 -11.04 21.76
N TYR A 538 -14.01 -10.03 22.15
CA TYR A 538 -12.56 -10.03 21.90
C TYR A 538 -11.82 -11.15 22.64
N ASP A 539 -12.15 -11.41 23.91
CA ASP A 539 -11.60 -12.53 24.68
C ASP A 539 -11.83 -13.85 23.96
N ARG A 540 -13.06 -14.10 23.49
CA ARG A 540 -13.38 -15.34 22.80
C ARG A 540 -12.66 -15.46 21.45
N LEU A 541 -12.53 -14.36 20.73
CA LEU A 541 -11.78 -14.30 19.47
C LEU A 541 -10.28 -14.61 19.71
N ILE A 542 -9.69 -14.01 20.74
CA ILE A 542 -8.29 -14.23 21.13
C ILE A 542 -8.07 -15.67 21.58
N GLU A 543 -8.95 -16.23 22.40
CA GLU A 543 -8.88 -17.64 22.82
C GLU A 543 -8.92 -18.60 21.63
N ASN A 544 -9.83 -18.38 20.69
CA ASN A 544 -9.94 -19.24 19.50
C ASN A 544 -8.69 -19.12 18.60
N ALA A 545 -8.15 -17.91 18.47
CA ALA A 545 -6.91 -17.68 17.76
C ALA A 545 -5.71 -18.36 18.44
N GLN A 546 -5.62 -18.31 19.78
CA GLN A 546 -4.58 -18.99 20.55
C GLN A 546 -4.69 -20.51 20.38
N ARG A 547 -5.89 -21.09 20.49
CA ARG A 547 -6.10 -22.53 20.22
C ARG A 547 -5.67 -22.92 18.81
N THR A 548 -5.85 -22.05 17.83
CA THR A 548 -5.39 -22.30 16.45
C THR A 548 -3.86 -22.34 16.37
N ILE A 549 -3.16 -21.44 17.08
CA ILE A 549 -1.69 -21.49 17.19
C ILE A 549 -1.24 -22.78 17.88
N ASP A 550 -1.92 -23.17 18.96
CA ASP A 550 -1.55 -24.33 19.77
C ASP A 550 -1.82 -25.65 19.03
N LEU A 551 -2.94 -25.78 18.32
CA LEU A 551 -3.27 -26.96 17.51
C LEU A 551 -2.28 -27.17 16.36
N THR A 552 -1.78 -26.10 15.74
CA THR A 552 -0.71 -26.21 14.74
C THR A 552 0.63 -26.71 15.31
N ALA A 553 0.77 -26.78 16.64
CA ALA A 553 1.92 -27.38 17.31
C ALA A 553 1.71 -28.86 17.70
N SER A 554 0.46 -29.34 17.78
CA SER A 554 0.13 -30.70 18.23
C SER A 554 -0.23 -31.67 17.10
N ASP A 555 -0.60 -31.17 15.92
CA ASP A 555 -0.95 -31.98 14.72
C ASP A 555 0.25 -32.23 13.78
N GLN A 556 1.50 -32.13 14.28
CA GLN A 556 2.73 -32.41 13.50
C GLN A 556 3.71 -33.33 14.23
#